data_AF-A0A5C7QH31-F1
#
_entry.id   AF-A0A5C7QH31-F1
#
_cell.length_a   1.000
_cell.length_b   1.000
_cell.length_c   1.000
_cell.angle_alpha   90.00
_cell.angle_beta   90.00
_cell.angle_gamma   90.00
#
_symmetry.space_group_name_H-M   'P 1'
#
loop_
_entity.id
_entity.type
_entity.pdbx_description
1 polymer ?
#
loop_
_entity_poly.entity_id
_entity_poly.type
_entity_poly.pdbx_seq_one_letter_code
_entity_poly.pdbx_strand_id
1 'polypeptide(L)' 'MDKRDRIDYDNDGKLDDVVICGVSMFRMEAMGDGRWWIKLYREGGKDEVFWLSGVTDARHYSEHASDQEAYK' A
#
# COMPACT_ATOMS: atom_id res chain seq x y z
N MET A 1 10.55 -21.49 1.93
CA MET A 1 10.19 -20.48 0.90
C MET A 1 10.57 -19.14 1.49
N ASP A 2 11.51 -18.44 0.89
CA ASP A 2 11.94 -17.13 1.35
C ASP A 2 10.79 -16.14 1.10
N LYS A 3 10.05 -15.81 2.16
CA LYS A 3 8.85 -14.96 2.09
C LYS A 3 9.31 -13.50 2.14
N ARG A 4 9.61 -12.96 0.96
CA ARG A 4 9.95 -11.55 0.79
C ARG A 4 8.78 -10.77 0.20
N ASP A 5 8.77 -9.48 0.49
CA ASP A 5 7.88 -8.55 -0.18
C ASP A 5 8.23 -8.48 -1.67
N ARG A 6 7.20 -8.38 -2.52
CA ARG A 6 7.30 -8.21 -3.97
C ARG A 6 6.31 -7.16 -4.40
N ILE A 7 6.78 -6.15 -5.12
CA ILE A 7 5.95 -5.09 -5.69
C ILE A 7 6.35 -5.01 -7.15
N ASP A 8 5.46 -5.50 -8.01
CA ASP A 8 5.66 -5.56 -9.45
C ASP A 8 4.90 -4.43 -10.14
N TYR A 9 5.46 -3.95 -11.23
CA TYR A 9 4.90 -2.90 -12.06
C TYR A 9 4.80 -3.41 -13.50
N ASP A 10 3.76 -2.99 -14.23
CA ASP A 10 3.59 -3.28 -15.64
C ASP A 10 4.59 -2.48 -16.50
N ASN A 11 4.54 -2.69 -17.82
CA ASN A 11 5.43 -2.01 -18.76
C ASN A 11 5.21 -0.49 -18.85
N ASP A 12 4.07 0.01 -18.36
CA ASP A 12 3.73 1.42 -18.29
C ASP A 12 4.15 2.05 -16.93
N GLY A 13 4.74 1.25 -16.03
CA GLY A 13 5.14 1.67 -14.69
C GLY A 13 3.99 1.77 -13.69
N LYS A 14 2.83 1.18 -14.00
CA LYS A 14 1.68 1.09 -13.08
C LYS A 14 1.81 -0.15 -12.21
N LEU A 15 1.27 -0.09 -11.00
CA LEU A 15 1.26 -1.24 -10.11
C LEU A 15 0.51 -2.42 -10.75
N ASP A 16 1.10 -3.60 -10.71
CA ASP A 16 0.51 -4.85 -11.23
C ASP A 16 0.24 -5.83 -10.09
N ASP A 17 1.26 -6.62 -9.71
CA ASP A 17 1.17 -7.60 -8.62
C ASP A 17 1.83 -7.07 -7.34
N VAL A 18 1.20 -7.34 -6.19
CA VAL A 18 1.77 -7.04 -4.86
C VAL A 18 1.67 -8.25 -3.93
N VAL A 19 2.80 -8.61 -3.33
CA VAL A 19 2.90 -9.59 -2.25
C VAL A 19 3.59 -8.93 -1.07
N ILE A 20 2.89 -8.74 0.05
CA ILE A 20 3.48 -8.24 1.30
C ILE A 20 3.42 -9.35 2.35
N CYS A 21 4.57 -9.69 2.91
CA CYS A 21 4.73 -10.75 3.89
C CYS A 21 4.64 -10.22 5.33
N GLY A 22 4.18 -11.06 6.27
CA GLY A 22 4.13 -10.70 7.68
C GLY A 22 3.05 -9.68 8.04
N VAL A 23 1.96 -9.62 7.26
CA VAL A 23 0.78 -8.80 7.56
C VAL A 23 -0.05 -9.52 8.61
N SER A 24 -0.25 -8.88 9.77
CA SER A 24 -1.10 -9.39 10.84
C SER A 24 -2.56 -8.96 10.68
N MET A 25 -2.78 -7.78 10.09
CA MET A 25 -4.11 -7.22 9.82
C MET A 25 -4.05 -6.29 8.60
N PHE A 26 -5.16 -6.14 7.89
CA PHE A 26 -5.32 -5.06 6.91
C PHE A 26 -6.60 -4.28 7.16
N ARG A 27 -6.58 -3.00 6.82
CA ARG A 27 -7.78 -2.14 6.70
C ARG A 27 -7.89 -1.65 5.27
N MET A 28 -9.11 -1.64 4.75
CA MET A 28 -9.43 -1.15 3.42
C MET A 28 -10.65 -0.24 3.52
N GLU A 29 -10.61 0.91 2.83
CA GLU A 29 -11.68 1.90 2.89
C GLU A 29 -11.84 2.64 1.56
N ALA A 30 -13.09 2.79 1.13
CA ALA A 30 -13.45 3.56 -0.05
C ALA A 30 -13.54 5.05 0.30
N MET A 31 -12.93 5.90 -0.52
CA MET A 31 -12.82 7.35 -0.28
C MET A 31 -14.02 8.16 -0.82
N GLY A 32 -14.99 7.51 -1.46
CA GLY A 32 -16.20 8.15 -1.99
C GLY A 32 -16.09 8.74 -3.40
N ASP A 33 -14.90 8.77 -3.99
CA ASP A 33 -14.64 9.28 -5.34
C ASP A 33 -14.05 8.22 -6.29
N GLY A 34 -14.35 6.95 -6.01
CA GLY A 34 -13.81 5.81 -6.76
C GLY A 34 -12.38 5.43 -6.37
N ARG A 35 -11.76 6.15 -5.42
CA ARG A 35 -10.49 5.75 -4.82
C ARG A 35 -10.69 4.87 -3.59
N TRP A 36 -9.68 4.06 -3.32
CA TRP A 36 -9.56 3.22 -2.13
C TRP A 36 -8.18 3.44 -1.51
N TRP A 37 -8.08 3.26 -0.20
CA TRP A 37 -6.79 3.03 0.43
C TRP A 37 -6.80 1.71 1.18
N ILE A 38 -5.63 1.06 1.20
CA ILE A 38 -5.37 -0.19 1.92
C ILE A 38 -4.17 0.05 2.81
N LYS A 39 -4.31 -0.19 4.12
CA LYS A 39 -3.18 -0.21 5.06
C LYS A 39 -2.97 -1.62 5.58
N LEU A 40 -1.73 -2.07 5.49
CA LEU A 40 -1.27 -3.35 5.97
C LEU A 40 -0.50 -3.13 7.27
N TYR A 41 -0.97 -3.73 8.35
CA TYR A 41 -0.32 -3.69 9.65
C TYR A 41 0.62 -4.90 9.75
N ARG A 42 1.91 -4.64 10.00
CA ARG A 42 2.92 -5.69 10.08
C ARG A 42 3.35 -5.95 11.51
N GLU A 43 3.47 -7.22 11.87
CA GLU A 43 4.01 -7.58 13.18
C GLU A 43 5.53 -7.36 13.18
N GLY A 44 6.01 -6.40 13.98
CA GLY A 44 7.44 -6.08 14.08
C GLY A 44 8.05 -5.41 12.85
N GLY A 45 7.21 -4.94 11.90
CA GLY A 45 7.63 -4.26 10.67
C GLY A 45 7.01 -2.87 10.53
N LYS A 46 7.33 -2.19 9.41
CA LYS A 46 6.65 -0.95 9.03
C LYS A 46 5.31 -1.26 8.38
N ASP A 47 4.30 -0.47 8.70
CA ASP A 47 3.03 -0.56 7.97
C ASP A 47 3.22 -0.12 6.51
N GLU A 48 2.44 -0.71 5.62
CA GLU A 48 2.43 -0.35 4.20
C GLU A 48 1.08 0.25 3.81
N VAL A 49 1.09 1.30 2.98
CA VAL A 49 -0.15 1.94 2.51
C VAL A 49 -0.19 1.97 0.99
N PHE A 50 -1.28 1.44 0.43
CA PHE A 50 -1.58 1.48 -1.00
C PHE A 50 -2.77 2.39 -1.24
N TRP A 51 -2.63 3.31 -2.18
CA TRP A 51 -3.71 4.16 -2.66
C TRP A 51 -4.09 3.68 -4.06
N LEU A 52 -5.31 3.20 -4.22
CA LEU A 52 -5.85 2.74 -5.49
C LEU A 52 -6.80 3.81 -6.01
N SER A 53 -6.50 4.38 -7.17
CA SER A 53 -7.41 5.29 -7.88
C SER A 53 -7.90 4.65 -9.18
N GLY A 54 -9.07 5.09 -9.66
CA GLY A 54 -9.81 4.46 -10.76
C GLY A 54 -8.95 3.93 -11.92
N VAL A 55 -9.21 2.65 -12.24
CA VAL A 55 -8.81 1.84 -13.41
C VAL A 55 -7.32 1.71 -13.78
N THR A 56 -6.42 2.63 -13.44
CA THR A 56 -5.01 2.53 -13.90
C THR A 56 -3.93 2.92 -12.90
N ASP A 57 -4.26 3.61 -11.81
CA ASP A 57 -3.23 4.28 -11.02
C ASP A 57 -3.30 3.83 -9.56
N ALA A 58 -2.39 2.93 -9.20
CA ALA A 58 -2.14 2.55 -7.82
C ALA A 58 -0.76 3.04 -7.39
N ARG A 59 -0.70 3.66 -6.21
CA ARG A 59 0.52 4.25 -5.63
C ARG A 59 0.84 3.56 -4.30
N HIS A 60 2.09 3.20 -4.13
CA HIS A 60 2.62 2.61 -2.91
C HIS A 60 3.42 3.64 -2.12
N TYR A 61 3.15 3.77 -0.82
CA TYR A 61 3.92 4.58 0.11
C TYR A 61 4.26 3.75 1.34
N SER A 62 5.55 3.66 1.66
CA SER A 62 6.02 3.15 2.95
C SER A 62 6.22 4.33 3.90
N GLU A 63 5.32 4.53 4.86
CA GLU A 63 5.49 5.61 5.85
C GLU A 63 6.67 5.29 6.78
N HIS A 64 7.66 6.20 6.81
CA HIS A 64 8.50 6.33 7.99
C HIS A 64 7.68 7.08 9.05
N ALA A 65 7.75 6.64 10.31
CA ALA A 65 6.96 7.16 11.43
C ALA A 65 7.17 8.66 11.80
N SER A 66 7.77 9.48 10.92
CA SER A 66 8.06 10.90 11.15
C SER A 66 7.10 11.89 10.51
N ASP A 67 6.24 11.49 9.57
CA ASP A 67 5.56 12.46 8.70
C ASP A 67 4.09 12.74 9.10
N GLN A 68 3.83 12.80 10.42
CA GLN A 68 2.51 13.19 10.96
C GLN A 68 2.14 14.68 10.79
N GLU A 69 2.96 15.51 10.13
CA GLU A 69 2.73 16.97 10.03
C GLU A 69 2.21 17.48 8.68
N ALA A 70 1.67 16.64 7.80
CA ALA A 70 1.20 17.10 6.49
C ALA A 70 -0.33 17.28 6.33
N TYR A 71 -1.11 17.31 7.41
CA TYR A 71 -2.54 17.64 7.33
C TYR A 71 -2.99 18.56 8.48
N LYS A 72 -2.76 19.87 8.29
CA LYS A 72 -3.56 20.97 8.84
C LYS A 72 -4.01 21.88 7.69
#